data_AF-A0A7G8WBP5-F1
#
_entry.id   AF-A0A7G8WBP5-F1
#
_cell.length_a   1.000
_cell.length_b   1.000
_cell.length_c   1.000
_cell.angle_alpha   90.00
_cell.angle_beta   90.00
_cell.angle_gamma   90.00
#
_symmetry.space_group_name_H-M   'P 1'
#
loop_
_entity.id
_entity.type
_entity.pdbx_description
1 polymer ?
#
loop_
_entity_poly.entity_id
_entity_poly.type
_entity_poly.pdbx_seq_one_letter_code
_entity_poly.pdbx_strand_id
1 'polypeptide(L)'
;MKKWTILKAYFLIYLACCLIYTIAKWKILSYEEGWGVVYMVGLIGIGIIGLLIDFILTLIIKNKKILNGIGVLIAIGFSIMLLMELKQ
;
A
#
# COMPACT_ATOMS: atom_id res chain seq x y z
N MET A 1 -17.87 -5.02 -14.71
CA MET A 1 -16.89 -4.01 -15.20
C MET A 1 -15.94 -3.64 -14.07
N LYS A 2 -14.63 -3.92 -14.19
CA LYS A 2 -13.62 -3.53 -13.18
C LYS A 2 -13.65 -2.01 -13.01
N LYS A 3 -14.23 -1.51 -11.92
CA LYS A 3 -14.11 -0.10 -11.53
C LYS A 3 -12.67 0.10 -11.06
N TRP A 4 -11.83 0.71 -11.89
CA TRP A 4 -10.51 1.17 -11.48
C TRP A 4 -10.67 2.43 -10.65
N THR A 5 -10.15 2.41 -9.43
CA THR A 5 -10.09 3.54 -8.52
C THR A 5 -8.65 4.02 -8.41
N ILE A 6 -8.45 5.29 -8.08
CA ILE A 6 -7.11 5.84 -7.84
C ILE A 6 -6.42 5.10 -6.69
N LEU A 7 -7.17 4.76 -5.64
CA LEU A 7 -6.63 4.06 -4.46
C LEU A 7 -6.12 2.66 -4.81
N LYS A 8 -6.83 1.92 -5.68
CA LYS A 8 -6.38 0.63 -6.18
C LYS A 8 -5.09 0.72 -6.99
N ALA A 9 -5.00 1.71 -7.87
CA ALA A 9 -3.79 1.93 -8.67
C ALA A 9 -2.60 2.27 -7.76
N TYR A 10 -2.81 3.15 -6.78
CA TYR A 10 -1.81 3.53 -5.79
C TYR A 10 -1.28 2.32 -5.01
N PHE A 11 -2.16 1.50 -4.41
CA PHE A 11 -1.73 0.34 -3.65
C PHE A 11 -1.10 -0.76 -4.50
N LEU A 12 -1.51 -0.91 -5.77
CA LEU A 12 -0.84 -1.82 -6.70
C LEU A 12 0.59 -1.38 -7.01
N ILE A 13 0.80 -0.08 -7.27
CA ILE A 13 2.14 0.47 -7.51
C ILE A 13 2.98 0.33 -6.23
N TYR A 14 2.41 0.65 -5.07
CA TYR A 14 3.07 0.49 -3.78
C TYR A 14 3.54 -0.95 -3.54
N LEU A 15 2.65 -1.94 -3.74
CA LEU A 15 2.99 -3.35 -3.60
C LEU A 15 4.07 -3.80 -4.58
N ALA A 16 4.00 -3.33 -5.83
CA ALA A 16 5.04 -3.60 -6.83
C ALA A 16 6.38 -3.04 -6.38
N CYS A 17 6.42 -1.82 -5.85
CA CYS A 17 7.64 -1.21 -5.29
C CYS A 17 8.19 -2.01 -4.10
N CYS A 18 7.34 -2.43 -3.16
CA CYS A 18 7.75 -3.27 -2.04
C CYS A 18 8.36 -4.60 -2.50
N LEU A 19 7.74 -5.26 -3.48
CA LEU A 19 8.24 -6.52 -4.04
C LEU A 19 9.58 -6.33 -4.76
N ILE A 20 9.67 -5.33 -5.65
CA ILE A 20 10.90 -5.02 -6.38
C ILE A 20 12.04 -4.69 -5.41
N TYR A 21 11.77 -3.87 -4.39
CA TYR A 21 12.77 -3.51 -3.40
C TYR A 21 13.23 -4.73 -2.58
N THR A 22 12.27 -5.55 -2.13
CA THR A 22 12.56 -6.79 -1.39
C THR A 22 13.46 -7.72 -2.19
N ILE A 23 13.20 -7.90 -3.49
CA ILE A 23 14.02 -8.73 -4.38
C ILE A 23 15.40 -8.10 -4.61
N ALA A 24 15.44 -6.81 -4.94
CA ALA A 24 16.69 -6.11 -5.29
C ALA A 24 17.65 -5.98 -4.10
N LYS A 25 17.11 -5.83 -2.89
CA LYS A 25 17.89 -5.65 -1.65
C LYS A 25 17.86 -6.88 -0.75
N TRP A 26 17.44 -8.04 -1.25
CA TRP A 26 17.26 -9.27 -0.47
C TRP A 26 18.43 -9.56 0.47
N LYS A 27 19.67 -9.49 -0.04
CA LYS A 27 20.90 -9.73 0.74
C LYS A 27 21.07 -8.81 1.96
N ILE A 28 20.58 -7.57 1.87
CA ILE A 28 20.64 -6.58 2.95
C ILE A 28 19.48 -6.79 3.92
N LEU A 29 18.28 -7.07 3.40
CA LEU A 29 17.10 -7.32 4.24
C LEU A 29 17.22 -8.60 5.06
N SER A 30 17.83 -9.63 4.49
CA SER A 30 18.06 -10.93 5.13
C SER A 30 19.37 -10.96 5.93
N TYR A 31 20.05 -9.83 6.08
CA TYR A 31 21.28 -9.75 6.86
C TYR A 31 20.96 -9.84 8.37
N GLU A 32 21.86 -10.44 9.14
CA GLU A 32 21.68 -10.75 10.57
C GLU A 32 20.39 -11.57 10.84
N GLU A 33 19.53 -11.14 11.75
CA GLU A 33 18.31 -11.87 12.14
C GLU A 33 17.18 -11.76 11.09
N GLY A 34 17.38 -11.01 10.00
CA GLY A 34 16.41 -10.90 8.92
C GLY A 34 15.21 -9.99 9.22
N TRP A 35 15.30 -9.12 10.22
CA TRP A 35 14.25 -8.15 10.58
C TRP A 35 13.80 -7.27 9.41
N GLY A 36 14.69 -6.98 8.45
CA GLY A 36 14.34 -6.25 7.24
C GLY A 36 13.27 -6.97 6.41
N VAL A 37 13.33 -8.30 6.32
CA VAL A 37 12.31 -9.11 5.63
C VAL A 37 10.99 -9.06 6.38
N VAL A 38 11.00 -9.15 7.71
CA VAL A 38 9.80 -9.05 8.55
C VAL A 38 9.12 -7.70 8.35
N TYR A 39 9.90 -6.62 8.34
CA TYR A 39 9.39 -5.27 8.07
C TYR A 39 8.75 -5.16 6.67
N MET A 40 9.37 -5.73 5.63
CA MET A 40 8.78 -5.78 4.29
C MET A 40 7.49 -6.58 4.23
N VAL A 41 7.41 -7.71 4.93
CA VAL A 41 6.18 -8.50 5.03
C VAL A 41 5.08 -7.67 5.70
N GLY A 42 5.42 -6.90 6.75
CA GLY A 42 4.52 -5.93 7.36
C GLY A 42 4.01 -4.90 6.34
N LEU A 43 4.91 -4.22 5.64
CA LEU A 43 4.57 -3.22 4.61
C LEU A 43 3.68 -3.80 3.50
N ILE A 44 4.01 -4.99 2.99
CA ILE A 44 3.19 -5.71 2.01
C ILE A 44 1.80 -6.01 2.58
N GLY A 45 1.73 -6.48 3.82
CA GLY A 45 0.47 -6.71 4.53
C GLY A 45 -0.41 -5.47 4.60
N ILE A 46 0.19 -4.32 4.92
CA ILE A 46 -0.54 -3.05 4.96
C ILE A 46 -1.05 -2.67 3.55
N GLY A 47 -0.25 -2.86 2.50
CA GLY A 47 -0.67 -2.64 1.12
C GLY A 47 -1.85 -3.53 0.69
N ILE A 48 -1.87 -4.79 1.13
CA ILE A 48 -2.98 -5.72 0.90
C ILE A 48 -4.24 -5.26 1.64
N ILE A 49 -4.12 -4.85 2.90
CA ILE A 49 -5.24 -4.29 3.69
C ILE A 49 -5.81 -3.04 2.99
N GLY A 50 -4.94 -2.17 2.46
CA GLY A 50 -5.32 -1.00 1.68
C GLY A 50 -6.17 -1.34 0.45
N LEU A 51 -5.82 -2.40 -0.28
CA LEU A 51 -6.63 -2.90 -1.40
C LEU A 51 -7.99 -3.46 -0.94
N LEU A 52 -8.02 -4.10 0.23
CA LEU A 52 -9.25 -4.60 0.84
C LEU A 52 -10.20 -3.46 1.22
N ILE A 53 -9.65 -2.38 1.78
CA ILE A 53 -10.40 -1.14 2.09
C ILE A 53 -10.95 -0.51 0.82
N ASP A 54 -10.15 -0.39 -0.26
CA ASP A 54 -10.64 0.10 -1.55
C ASP A 54 -11.79 -0.74 -2.11
N PHE A 55 -11.69 -2.07 -1.98
CA PHE A 55 -12.75 -2.98 -2.41
C PHE A 55 -14.05 -2.76 -1.63
N ILE A 56 -13.98 -2.62 -0.30
CA ILE A 56 -15.13 -2.33 0.56
C ILE A 56 -15.72 -0.95 0.20
N LEU A 57 -14.89 0.07 0.03
CA LEU A 57 -15.32 1.42 -0.40
C LEU A 57 -16.03 1.38 -1.74
N THR A 58 -15.53 0.60 -2.70
CA THR A 58 -16.14 0.44 -4.03
C THR A 58 -17.49 -0.28 -3.99
N LEU A 59 -17.69 -1.16 -3.01
CA LEU A 59 -18.97 -1.84 -2.76
C LEU A 59 -20.01 -0.89 -2.14
N ILE A 60 -19.59 -0.09 -1.15
CA ILE A 60 -20.48 0.81 -0.41
C ILE A 60 -20.82 2.06 -1.24
N ILE A 61 -19.82 2.67 -1.87
CA ILE A 61 -19.96 3.97 -2.54
C ILE A 61 -20.21 3.77 -4.03
N LYS A 62 -21.46 3.97 -4.46
CA LYS A 62 -21.83 3.90 -5.89
C LYS A 62 -21.34 5.11 -6.69
N ASN A 63 -21.19 6.28 -6.06
CA ASN A 63 -20.79 7.52 -6.72
C ASN A 63 -19.27 7.59 -6.93
N LYS A 64 -18.84 7.55 -8.20
CA LYS A 64 -17.42 7.57 -8.58
C LYS A 64 -16.65 8.81 -8.10
N LYS A 65 -17.27 9.99 -8.06
CA LYS A 65 -16.58 11.23 -7.65
C LYS A 65 -16.21 11.19 -6.16
N ILE A 66 -17.15 10.74 -5.33
CA ILE A 66 -16.96 10.61 -3.87
C ILE A 66 -15.93 9.52 -3.57
N LEU A 67 -16.04 8.37 -4.25
CA LEU A 67 -15.10 7.26 -4.10
C LEU A 67 -13.65 7.68 -4.41
N ASN A 68 -13.44 8.43 -5.50
CA ASN A 68 -12.10 8.90 -5.85
C ASN A 68 -11.58 9.95 -4.87
N GLY A 69 -12.44 10.87 -4.39
CA GLY A 69 -12.04 11.87 -3.40
C GLY A 69 -11.58 11.24 -2.09
N ILE A 70 -12.34 10.27 -1.56
CA ILE A 70 -11.97 9.52 -0.36
C ILE A 70 -10.69 8.70 -0.61
N GLY A 71 -10.57 8.09 -1.79
CA GLY A 71 -9.36 7.35 -2.17
C GLY A 71 -8.11 8.22 -2.14
N VAL A 72 -8.16 9.45 -2.67
CA VAL A 72 -7.02 10.39 -2.61
C VAL A 72 -6.67 10.76 -1.17
N LEU A 73 -7.67 11.04 -0.32
CA LEU A 73 -7.47 11.33 1.11
C LEU A 73 -6.76 10.18 1.83
N ILE A 74 -7.20 8.94 1.61
CA ILE A 74 -6.57 7.76 2.21
C ILE A 74 -5.14 7.60 1.70
N ALA A 75 -4.89 7.76 0.40
CA ALA A 75 -3.55 7.64 -0.18
C ALA A 75 -2.57 8.68 0.38
N ILE A 76 -3.03 9.92 0.60
CA ILE A 76 -2.23 10.98 1.22
C ILE A 76 -1.92 10.63 2.68
N GLY A 77 -2.95 10.28 3.48
CA GLY A 77 -2.77 9.89 4.88
C GLY A 77 -1.80 8.71 5.03
N PHE A 78 -1.93 7.72 4.14
CA PHE A 78 -1.04 6.57 4.07
C PHE A 78 0.41 6.97 3.74
N SER A 79 0.60 7.85 2.76
CA SER A 79 1.92 8.35 2.38
C SER A 79 2.60 9.10 3.54
N ILE A 80 1.84 9.90 4.30
CA ILE A 80 2.35 10.63 5.48
C ILE A 80 2.72 9.66 6.60
N MET A 81 1.87 8.67 6.90
CA MET A 81 2.16 7.63 7.89
C MET A 81 3.46 6.90 7.57
N LEU A 82 3.61 6.49 6.30
CA LEU A 82 4.78 5.77 5.84
C LEU A 82 6.06 6.63 5.90
N LEU A 83 5.95 7.93 5.60
CA LEU A 83 7.05 8.89 5.75
C LEU A 83 7.46 9.08 7.21
N MET A 84 6.51 9.09 8.15
CA MET A 84 6.82 9.21 9.58
C MET A 84 7.54 7.96 10.08
N GLU A 85 7.08 6.77 9.68
CA GLU A 85 7.68 5.50 10.09
C GLU A 85 9.08 5.31 9.50
N LEU A 86 9.34 5.84 8.30
CA LEU A 86 10.65 5.78 7.66
C LEU A 86 11.66 6.80 8.24
N LYS A 87 11.20 7.79 9.00
CA LYS A 87 12.06 8.81 9.64
C LYS A 87 12.49 8.41 11.07
N GLN A 88 11.86 7.39 11.64
CA GLN A 88 12.11 6.90 13.00
C GLN A 88 13.27 5.89 13.03
#